data_AF-A0A5P3XKB4-F1
#
_entry.id   AF-A0A5P3XKB4-F1
#
_cell.length_a   1.000
_cell.length_b   1.000
_cell.length_c   1.000
_cell.angle_alpha   90.00
_cell.angle_beta   90.00
_cell.angle_gamma   90.00
#
_symmetry.space_group_name_H-M   'P 1'
#
loop_
_entity.id
_entity.type
_entity.pdbx_description
1 polymer ?
#
loop_
_entity_poly.entity_id
_entity_poly.type
_entity_poly.pdbx_seq_one_letter_code
_entity_poly.pdbx_strand_id
1 'polypeptide(L)'
;MFFKKKKILSIDELNAYRLAYGKPIEKKELFLSLGVPFVVAFFYIFILFYCWWLALIAGFVAMGYGYTFIVPQQVKRVYENNAFREKNNFVNNMTQILTNNDKTVLQALKTVADRSNGEFKEDLLKLQAKIVDGTDDDVQNSFLWLAEKYESDVIFSLYVEQLTTLIVEGRSNIETLKDIKTYHNEIKKRQETFFNQKQQKERDFKFMCKVGVLFIITMTVSFGFKQFIEVYAHNPIGWVSSLTYLLLLAQTYHTFLKRMGDDSIMEVKI
;
A
#
# COMPACT_ATOMS: atom_id res chain seq x y z
N MET A 1 -15.50 -16.61 -5.78
CA MET A 1 -14.03 -16.76 -5.63
C MET A 1 -13.38 -16.69 -7.02
N PHE A 2 -13.22 -15.48 -7.57
CA PHE A 2 -12.60 -15.29 -8.88
C PHE A 2 -11.12 -14.97 -8.72
N PHE A 3 -10.27 -15.85 -9.24
CA PHE A 3 -8.88 -15.53 -9.56
C PHE A 3 -8.87 -14.38 -10.57
N LYS A 4 -8.84 -13.12 -10.10
CA LYS A 4 -8.41 -11.99 -10.92
C LYS A 4 -6.99 -12.33 -11.38
N LYS A 5 -6.82 -12.65 -12.66
CA LYS A 5 -5.49 -12.73 -13.29
C LYS A 5 -4.74 -11.45 -12.89
N LYS A 6 -3.61 -11.57 -12.21
CA LYS A 6 -2.73 -10.44 -11.90
C LYS A 6 -2.22 -9.89 -13.24
N LYS A 7 -2.97 -8.95 -13.82
CA LYS A 7 -2.53 -8.17 -14.97
C LYS A 7 -1.29 -7.40 -14.50
N ILE A 8 -0.19 -7.54 -15.24
CA ILE A 8 0.98 -6.70 -15.03
C ILE A 8 0.53 -5.30 -15.42
N LEU A 9 0.38 -4.41 -14.44
CA LEU A 9 -0.03 -3.04 -14.67
C LEU A 9 1.07 -2.31 -15.45
N SER A 10 0.69 -1.57 -16.49
CA SER A 10 1.64 -0.73 -17.22
C SER A 10 2.07 0.47 -16.36
N ILE A 11 3.19 1.10 -16.70
CA ILE A 11 3.65 2.33 -16.02
C ILE A 11 2.57 3.41 -16.08
N ASP A 12 1.83 3.51 -17.18
CA ASP A 12 0.76 4.50 -17.35
C ASP A 12 -0.44 4.21 -16.45
N GLU A 13 -0.84 2.93 -16.33
CA GLU A 13 -1.89 2.52 -15.39
C GLU A 13 -1.45 2.81 -13.93
N LEU A 14 -0.20 2.53 -13.58
CA LEU A 14 0.36 2.81 -12.25
C LEU A 14 0.46 4.31 -11.97
N ASN A 15 0.82 5.11 -12.97
CA ASN A 15 0.81 6.56 -12.87
C ASN A 15 -0.59 7.10 -12.68
N ALA A 16 -1.59 6.57 -13.40
CA ALA A 16 -2.99 6.96 -13.22
C ALA A 16 -3.48 6.68 -11.80
N TYR A 17 -3.17 5.49 -11.25
CA TYR A 17 -3.46 5.17 -9.84
C TYR A 17 -2.80 6.14 -8.86
N ARG A 18 -1.56 6.54 -9.13
CA ARG A 18 -0.84 7.44 -8.22
C ARG A 18 -1.30 8.90 -8.34
N LEU A 19 -1.66 9.33 -9.54
CA LEU A 19 -2.20 10.66 -9.81
C LEU A 19 -3.55 10.88 -9.12
N ALA A 20 -4.34 9.83 -8.93
CA ALA A 20 -5.63 9.90 -8.24
C ALA A 20 -5.56 10.49 -6.83
N TYR A 21 -4.43 10.39 -6.11
CA TYR A 21 -4.29 10.94 -4.75
C TYR A 21 -2.92 11.59 -4.48
N GLY A 22 -2.14 11.91 -5.52
CA GLY A 22 -0.77 12.40 -5.33
C GLY A 22 -0.06 12.83 -6.61
N LYS A 23 1.28 12.85 -6.54
CA LYS A 23 2.18 13.22 -7.64
C LYS A 23 2.53 11.99 -8.49
N PRO A 24 2.82 12.16 -9.80
CA PRO A 24 3.25 11.05 -10.66
C PRO A 24 4.48 10.36 -10.07
N ILE A 25 4.72 9.10 -10.45
CA ILE A 25 5.89 8.36 -9.97
C ILE A 25 7.14 9.14 -10.38
N GLU A 26 7.87 9.65 -9.39
CA GLU A 26 9.12 10.35 -9.68
C GLU A 26 10.12 9.37 -10.28
N LYS A 27 10.82 9.79 -11.34
CA LYS A 27 11.87 8.97 -11.98
C LYS A 27 12.90 8.49 -10.96
N LYS A 28 13.19 9.30 -9.94
CA LYS A 28 14.10 8.96 -8.83
C LYS A 28 13.58 7.81 -7.97
N GLU A 29 12.29 7.82 -7.61
CA GLU A 29 11.69 6.74 -6.83
C GLU A 29 11.62 5.44 -7.63
N LEU A 30 11.23 5.52 -8.90
CA LEU A 30 11.23 4.36 -9.78
C LEU A 30 12.65 3.79 -9.95
N PHE A 31 13.64 4.65 -10.13
CA PHE A 31 15.04 4.24 -10.19
C PHE A 31 15.52 3.59 -8.90
N LEU A 32 15.15 4.11 -7.72
CA LEU A 32 15.49 3.50 -6.43
C LEU A 32 14.79 2.16 -6.23
N SER A 33 13.49 2.07 -6.54
CA SER A 33 12.69 0.85 -6.38
C SER A 33 13.13 -0.28 -7.32
N LEU A 34 13.76 0.03 -8.45
CA LEU A 34 14.34 -0.95 -9.38
C LEU A 34 15.83 -1.20 -9.11
N GLY A 35 16.58 -0.15 -8.77
CA GLY A 35 18.02 -0.20 -8.53
C GLY A 35 18.40 -0.94 -7.26
N VAL A 36 17.64 -0.80 -6.17
CA VAL A 36 17.94 -1.51 -4.92
C VAL A 36 17.86 -3.04 -5.10
N PRO A 37 16.79 -3.63 -5.67
CA PRO A 37 16.77 -5.07 -5.98
C PRO A 37 17.92 -5.53 -6.89
N PHE A 38 18.26 -4.74 -7.92
CA PHE A 38 19.39 -5.03 -8.81
C PHE A 38 20.70 -5.11 -8.02
N VAL A 39 21.02 -4.07 -7.24
CA VAL A 39 22.27 -3.96 -6.49
C VAL A 39 22.38 -5.08 -5.46
N VAL A 40 21.31 -5.37 -4.72
CA VAL A 40 21.30 -6.44 -3.72
C VAL A 40 21.55 -7.80 -4.36
N ALA A 41 20.83 -8.15 -5.44
CA ALA A 41 21.00 -9.43 -6.12
C ALA A 41 22.39 -9.55 -6.75
N PHE A 42 22.88 -8.48 -7.39
CA PHE A 42 24.21 -8.41 -7.97
C PHE A 42 25.29 -8.69 -6.92
N PHE A 43 25.27 -7.98 -5.78
CA PHE A 43 26.28 -8.14 -4.74
C PHE A 43 26.25 -9.52 -4.10
N TYR A 44 25.06 -10.06 -3.79
CA TYR A 44 24.95 -11.39 -3.20
C TYR A 44 25.52 -12.48 -4.11
N ILE A 45 25.22 -12.41 -5.40
CA ILE A 45 25.68 -13.41 -6.37
C ILE A 45 27.15 -13.22 -6.69
N PHE A 46 27.63 -11.98 -6.79
CA PHE A 46 29.03 -11.70 -7.00
C PHE A 46 29.90 -12.22 -5.86
N ILE A 47 29.51 -11.99 -4.60
CA ILE A 47 30.32 -12.41 -3.45
C ILE A 47 30.31 -13.94 -3.27
N LEU A 48 29.23 -14.62 -3.64
CA LEU A 48 29.13 -16.09 -3.53
C LEU A 48 29.91 -16.83 -4.63
N PHE A 49 29.83 -16.36 -5.87
CA PHE A 49 30.39 -17.07 -7.03
C PHE A 49 31.65 -16.42 -7.63
N TYR A 50 31.99 -15.18 -7.24
CA TYR A 50 33.05 -14.37 -7.84
C TYR A 50 32.95 -14.25 -9.37
N CYS A 51 31.72 -14.38 -9.88
CA CYS A 51 31.42 -14.48 -11.30
C CYS A 51 30.59 -13.26 -11.74
N TRP A 52 31.25 -12.27 -12.36
CA TRP A 52 30.64 -10.98 -12.66
C TRP A 52 29.49 -11.05 -13.67
N TRP A 53 29.57 -11.93 -14.67
CA TRP A 53 28.53 -12.07 -15.69
C TRP A 53 27.26 -12.69 -15.11
N LEU A 54 27.39 -13.66 -14.20
CA LEU A 54 26.26 -14.30 -13.52
C LEU A 54 25.56 -13.30 -12.58
N ALA A 55 26.35 -12.49 -11.86
CA ALA A 55 25.83 -11.40 -11.03
C ALA A 55 25.03 -10.37 -11.84
N LEU A 56 25.51 -10.02 -13.05
CA LEU A 56 24.80 -9.11 -13.96
C LEU A 56 23.45 -9.67 -14.40
N ILE A 57 23.41 -10.91 -14.89
CA ILE A 57 22.17 -11.57 -15.34
C ILE A 57 21.14 -11.55 -14.21
N ALA A 58 21.55 -11.97 -13.01
CA ALA A 58 20.64 -12.04 -11.89
C ALA A 58 20.22 -10.65 -11.36
N GLY A 59 21.08 -9.64 -11.46
CA GLY A 59 20.72 -8.25 -11.22
C GLY A 59 19.56 -7.81 -12.11
N PHE A 60 19.62 -8.09 -13.42
CA PHE A 60 18.54 -7.77 -14.35
C PHE A 60 17.26 -8.57 -14.07
N VAL A 61 17.37 -9.85 -13.68
CA VAL A 61 16.21 -10.65 -13.26
C VAL A 61 15.54 -10.04 -12.02
N ALA A 62 16.33 -9.64 -11.02
CA ALA A 62 15.83 -8.97 -9.81
C ALA A 62 15.20 -7.61 -10.11
N MET A 63 15.75 -6.86 -11.08
CA MET A 63 15.16 -5.61 -11.57
C MET A 63 13.78 -5.85 -12.20
N GLY A 64 13.65 -6.86 -13.07
CA GLY A 64 12.36 -7.27 -13.66
C GLY A 64 11.35 -7.72 -12.60
N TYR A 65 11.79 -8.43 -11.57
CA TYR A 65 10.96 -8.76 -10.42
C TYR A 65 10.51 -7.52 -9.64
N GLY A 66 11.40 -6.54 -9.43
CA GLY A 66 11.06 -5.26 -8.80
C GLY A 66 9.98 -4.50 -9.58
N TYR A 67 10.10 -4.47 -10.90
CA TYR A 67 9.11 -3.82 -11.77
C TYR A 67 7.74 -4.49 -11.72
N THR A 68 7.69 -5.83 -11.73
CA THR A 68 6.44 -6.59 -11.81
C THR A 68 5.72 -6.76 -10.48
N PHE A 69 6.45 -6.78 -9.36
CA PHE A 69 5.86 -7.08 -8.05
C PHE A 69 5.96 -5.92 -7.06
N ILE A 70 7.15 -5.32 -6.92
CA ILE A 70 7.41 -4.32 -5.87
C ILE A 70 6.73 -2.98 -6.22
N VAL A 71 6.92 -2.49 -7.44
CA VAL A 71 6.38 -1.18 -7.86
C VAL A 71 4.84 -1.16 -7.82
N PRO A 72 4.09 -2.12 -8.39
CA PRO A 72 2.63 -2.12 -8.33
C PRO A 72 2.09 -2.16 -6.90
N GLN A 73 2.74 -2.94 -6.04
CA GLN A 73 2.36 -3.06 -4.65
C GLN A 73 2.57 -1.76 -3.87
N GLN A 74 3.70 -1.08 -4.07
CA GLN A 74 3.96 0.23 -3.45
C GLN A 74 2.93 1.27 -3.90
N VAL A 75 2.64 1.35 -5.20
CA VAL A 75 1.65 2.28 -5.77
C VAL A 75 0.27 2.03 -5.17
N LYS A 76 -0.17 0.76 -5.18
CA LYS A 76 -1.47 0.37 -4.61
C LYS A 76 -1.57 0.75 -3.13
N ARG A 77 -0.54 0.48 -2.34
CA ARG A 77 -0.51 0.81 -0.90
C ARG A 77 -0.60 2.32 -0.64
N VAL A 78 0.14 3.12 -1.41
CA VAL A 78 0.10 4.58 -1.28
C VAL A 78 -1.28 5.11 -1.63
N TYR A 79 -1.89 4.59 -2.70
CA TYR A 79 -3.25 4.91 -3.10
C TYR A 79 -4.25 4.59 -1.98
N GLU A 80 -4.27 3.35 -1.47
CA GLU A 80 -5.21 2.90 -0.45
C GLU A 80 -5.06 3.70 0.85
N ASN A 81 -3.82 3.98 1.28
CA ASN A 81 -3.56 4.78 2.47
C ASN A 81 -4.05 6.23 2.33
N ASN A 82 -3.84 6.85 1.16
CA ASN A 82 -4.32 8.20 0.91
C ASN A 82 -5.85 8.24 0.80
N ALA A 83 -6.46 7.29 0.10
CA ALA A 83 -7.92 7.18 -0.01
C ALA A 83 -8.57 6.98 1.37
N PHE A 84 -8.00 6.11 2.21
CA PHE A 84 -8.47 5.93 3.59
C PHE A 84 -8.31 7.21 4.44
N ARG A 85 -7.20 7.94 4.27
CA ARG A 85 -7.00 9.22 4.95
C ARG A 85 -8.04 10.27 4.55
N GLU A 86 -8.37 10.38 3.26
CA GLU A 86 -9.40 11.31 2.79
C GLU A 86 -10.78 10.94 3.34
N LYS A 87 -11.15 9.65 3.34
CA LYS A 87 -12.38 9.16 3.99
C LYS A 87 -12.42 9.45 5.49
N ASN A 88 -11.33 9.22 6.20
CA ASN A 88 -11.23 9.57 7.61
C ASN A 88 -11.39 11.07 7.84
N ASN A 89 -10.77 11.91 7.01
CA ASN A 89 -10.92 13.37 7.09
C ASN A 89 -12.36 13.79 6.82
N PHE A 90 -13.04 13.16 5.86
CA PHE A 90 -14.46 13.37 5.60
C PHE A 90 -15.31 13.07 6.82
N VAL A 91 -15.21 11.87 7.38
CA VAL A 91 -15.96 11.45 8.58
C VAL A 91 -15.75 12.44 9.72
N ASN A 92 -14.50 12.86 9.95
CA ASN A 92 -14.19 13.83 11.00
C ASN A 92 -14.79 15.22 10.74
N ASN A 93 -14.62 15.75 9.52
CA ASN A 93 -15.06 17.10 9.18
C ASN A 93 -16.59 17.20 9.08
N MET A 94 -17.24 16.20 8.48
CA MET A 94 -18.71 16.13 8.41
C MET A 94 -19.32 16.13 9.80
N THR A 95 -18.87 15.24 10.69
CA THR A 95 -19.39 15.18 12.08
C THR A 95 -19.13 16.48 12.82
N GLN A 96 -17.98 17.12 12.61
CA GLN A 96 -17.67 18.39 13.27
C GLN A 96 -18.61 19.52 12.82
N ILE A 97 -18.87 19.63 11.51
CA ILE A 97 -19.77 20.67 10.99
C ILE A 97 -21.21 20.40 11.45
N LEU A 98 -21.65 19.14 11.40
CA LEU A 98 -23.00 18.72 11.81
C LEU A 98 -23.23 18.74 13.32
N THR A 99 -22.18 18.97 14.13
CA THR A 99 -22.36 19.30 15.55
C THR A 99 -23.02 20.68 15.72
N ASN A 100 -22.93 21.55 14.72
CA ASN A 100 -23.71 22.79 14.67
C ASN A 100 -25.09 22.50 14.07
N ASN A 101 -26.15 22.66 14.89
CA ASN A 101 -27.54 22.43 14.49
C ASN A 101 -28.03 23.36 13.36
N ASP A 102 -27.35 24.49 13.13
CA ASP A 102 -27.69 25.44 12.06
C ASP A 102 -27.17 25.00 10.68
N LYS A 103 -26.38 23.91 10.63
CA LYS A 103 -25.78 23.40 9.39
C LYS A 103 -26.50 22.16 8.89
N THR A 104 -26.98 22.22 7.65
CA THR A 104 -27.54 21.06 6.96
C THR A 104 -26.44 20.15 6.42
N VAL A 105 -26.77 18.88 6.16
CA VAL A 105 -25.85 17.91 5.55
C VAL A 105 -25.36 18.38 4.19
N LEU A 106 -26.20 19.05 3.39
CA LEU A 106 -25.79 19.64 2.10
C LEU A 106 -24.72 20.74 2.28
N GLN A 107 -24.88 21.62 3.26
CA GLN A 107 -23.88 22.67 3.55
C GLN A 107 -22.57 22.08 4.08
N ALA A 108 -22.66 21.06 4.94
CA ALA A 108 -21.51 20.33 5.43
C ALA A 108 -20.77 19.63 4.28
N LEU A 109 -21.49 18.90 3.44
CA LEU A 109 -20.94 18.18 2.30
C LEU A 109 -20.23 19.12 1.33
N LYS A 110 -20.83 20.27 0.98
CA LYS A 110 -20.15 21.29 0.16
C LYS A 110 -18.81 21.71 0.77
N THR A 111 -18.81 22.03 2.06
CA THR A 111 -17.60 22.48 2.77
C THR A 111 -16.53 21.39 2.82
N VAL A 112 -16.93 20.14 3.02
CA VAL A 112 -15.98 19.01 3.09
C VAL A 112 -15.47 18.64 1.70
N ALA A 113 -16.32 18.62 0.67
CA ALA A 113 -15.93 18.37 -0.71
C ALA A 113 -14.87 19.37 -1.19
N ASP A 114 -15.03 20.65 -0.87
CA ASP A 114 -14.03 21.68 -1.23
C ASP A 114 -12.64 21.40 -0.61
N ARG A 115 -12.62 20.81 0.59
CA ARG A 115 -11.41 20.50 1.37
C ARG A 115 -10.80 19.12 1.07
N SER A 116 -11.55 18.23 0.44
CA SER A 116 -11.09 16.90 0.04
C SER A 116 -10.13 16.97 -1.15
N ASN A 117 -9.34 15.91 -1.34
CA ASN A 117 -8.39 15.80 -2.45
C ASN A 117 -8.57 14.50 -3.23
N GLY A 118 -8.05 14.51 -4.46
CA GLY A 118 -7.97 13.31 -5.30
C GLY A 118 -9.31 12.81 -5.82
N GLU A 119 -9.36 11.52 -6.17
CA GLU A 119 -10.58 10.86 -6.69
C GLU A 119 -11.76 11.02 -5.73
N PHE A 120 -11.52 10.93 -4.42
CA PHE A 120 -12.56 11.11 -3.41
C PHE A 120 -13.23 12.49 -3.52
N LYS A 121 -12.46 13.57 -3.81
CA LYS A 121 -13.04 14.89 -4.07
C LYS A 121 -13.98 14.87 -5.26
N GLU A 122 -13.57 14.27 -6.37
CA GLU A 122 -14.37 14.19 -7.59
C GLU A 122 -15.68 13.44 -7.34
N ASP A 123 -15.63 12.38 -6.53
CA ASP A 123 -16.81 11.63 -6.15
C ASP A 123 -17.76 12.43 -5.24
N LEU A 124 -17.22 13.21 -4.30
CA LEU A 124 -18.03 14.12 -3.49
C LEU A 124 -18.66 15.25 -4.33
N LEU A 125 -17.96 15.77 -5.33
CA LEU A 125 -18.50 16.77 -6.25
C LEU A 125 -19.60 16.18 -7.13
N LYS A 126 -19.45 14.93 -7.60
CA LYS A 126 -20.51 14.21 -8.33
C LYS A 126 -21.72 13.96 -7.44
N LEU A 127 -21.51 13.54 -6.19
CA LEU A 127 -22.56 13.39 -5.19
C LEU A 127 -23.30 14.73 -5.01
N GLN A 128 -22.57 15.80 -4.77
CA GLN A 128 -23.13 17.14 -4.59
C GLN A 128 -23.95 17.60 -5.80
N ALA A 129 -23.46 17.37 -7.02
CA ALA A 129 -24.18 17.77 -8.23
C ALA A 129 -25.53 17.04 -8.37
N LYS A 130 -25.59 15.75 -7.98
CA LYS A 130 -26.81 14.95 -8.07
C LYS A 130 -27.86 15.30 -7.02
N ILE A 131 -27.43 15.68 -5.82
CA ILE A 131 -28.35 15.96 -4.70
C ILE A 131 -28.89 17.39 -4.69
N VAL A 132 -28.28 18.34 -5.41
CA VAL A 132 -28.75 19.74 -5.43
C VAL A 132 -30.06 19.90 -6.20
N ASP A 133 -30.22 19.16 -7.30
CA ASP A 133 -31.41 19.20 -8.17
C ASP A 133 -32.23 17.89 -8.13
N GLY A 134 -31.87 16.96 -7.24
CA GLY A 134 -32.45 15.62 -7.16
C GLY A 134 -33.68 15.53 -6.25
N THR A 135 -34.53 14.55 -6.53
CA THR A 135 -35.60 14.11 -5.62
C THR A 135 -35.05 13.40 -4.38
N ASP A 136 -35.86 13.16 -3.36
CA ASP A 136 -35.44 12.38 -2.18
C ASP A 136 -34.90 10.98 -2.55
N ASP A 137 -35.46 10.36 -3.59
CA ASP A 137 -34.98 9.08 -4.13
C ASP A 137 -33.61 9.25 -4.82
N ASP A 138 -33.39 10.34 -5.55
CA ASP A 138 -32.09 10.63 -6.17
C ASP A 138 -31.01 10.87 -5.10
N VAL A 139 -31.39 11.51 -3.98
CA VAL A 139 -30.52 11.70 -2.83
C VAL A 139 -30.13 10.37 -2.23
N GLN A 140 -31.10 9.50 -1.91
CA GLN A 140 -30.83 8.17 -1.35
C GLN A 140 -29.92 7.34 -2.27
N ASN A 141 -30.25 7.27 -3.55
CA ASN A 141 -29.48 6.51 -4.53
C ASN A 141 -28.05 7.04 -4.69
N SER A 142 -27.85 8.35 -4.57
CA SER A 142 -26.54 8.97 -4.70
C SER A 142 -25.63 8.68 -3.51
N PHE A 143 -26.16 8.70 -2.29
CA PHE A 143 -25.40 8.27 -1.10
C PHE A 143 -25.15 6.77 -1.08
N LEU A 144 -26.12 5.95 -1.51
CA LEU A 144 -25.95 4.50 -1.64
C LEU A 144 -24.84 4.16 -2.64
N TRP A 145 -24.79 4.84 -3.79
CA TRP A 145 -23.68 4.71 -4.74
C TRP A 145 -22.32 5.01 -4.10
N LEU A 146 -22.22 6.03 -3.24
CA LEU A 146 -20.97 6.36 -2.55
C LEU A 146 -20.58 5.27 -1.53
N ALA A 147 -21.56 4.76 -0.78
CA ALA A 147 -21.36 3.68 0.17
C ALA A 147 -20.86 2.40 -0.54
N GLU A 148 -21.52 1.99 -1.62
CA GLU A 148 -21.13 0.84 -2.44
C GLU A 148 -19.75 1.01 -3.07
N LYS A 149 -19.42 2.20 -3.59
CA LYS A 149 -18.09 2.49 -4.16
C LYS A 149 -16.96 2.26 -3.15
N TYR A 150 -17.22 2.48 -1.86
CA TYR A 150 -16.25 2.39 -0.79
C TYR A 150 -16.54 1.25 0.21
N GLU A 151 -17.32 0.24 -0.17
CA GLU A 151 -17.76 -0.91 0.65
C GLU A 151 -16.63 -1.58 1.45
N SER A 152 -15.43 -1.67 0.87
CA SER A 152 -14.22 -2.21 1.53
C SER A 152 -13.91 -1.54 2.89
N ASP A 153 -14.45 -0.35 3.12
CA ASP A 153 -14.40 0.38 4.38
C ASP A 153 -15.78 0.43 5.00
N VAL A 154 -16.11 -0.66 5.70
CA VAL A 154 -17.43 -0.88 6.31
C VAL A 154 -17.84 0.27 7.23
N ILE A 155 -16.89 0.87 7.95
CA ILE A 155 -17.16 1.95 8.90
C ILE A 155 -17.49 3.25 8.17
N PHE A 156 -16.78 3.53 7.08
CA PHE A 156 -17.14 4.63 6.19
C PHE A 156 -18.51 4.39 5.54
N SER A 157 -18.81 3.18 5.06
CA SER A 157 -20.12 2.86 4.48
C SER A 157 -21.26 3.12 5.46
N LEU A 158 -21.12 2.63 6.70
CA LEU A 158 -22.07 2.87 7.78
C LEU A 158 -22.23 4.37 8.07
N TYR A 159 -21.14 5.13 8.03
CA TYR A 159 -21.20 6.58 8.21
C TYR A 159 -22.02 7.26 7.10
N VAL A 160 -21.80 6.87 5.84
CA VAL A 160 -22.54 7.39 4.69
C VAL A 160 -24.03 7.05 4.79
N GLU A 161 -24.38 5.83 5.20
CA GLU A 161 -25.77 5.42 5.44
C GLU A 161 -26.46 6.31 6.49
N GLN A 162 -25.78 6.62 7.60
CA GLN A 162 -26.32 7.52 8.62
C GLN A 162 -26.50 8.96 8.10
N LEU A 163 -25.63 9.44 7.21
CA LEU A 163 -25.82 10.72 6.54
C LEU A 163 -27.07 10.71 5.64
N THR A 164 -27.34 9.60 4.96
CA THR A 164 -28.57 9.44 4.17
C THR A 164 -29.81 9.52 5.05
N THR A 165 -29.83 8.79 6.17
CA THR A 165 -30.93 8.84 7.14
C THR A 165 -31.14 10.25 7.69
N LEU A 166 -30.06 10.98 8.00
CA LEU A 166 -30.13 12.37 8.46
C LEU A 166 -30.78 13.31 7.44
N ILE A 167 -30.52 13.12 6.15
CA ILE A 167 -31.12 13.96 5.09
C ILE A 167 -32.59 13.61 4.89
N VAL A 168 -32.92 12.32 4.80
CA VAL A 168 -34.27 11.85 4.46
C VAL A 168 -35.23 11.99 5.63
N GLU A 169 -34.83 11.56 6.82
CA GLU A 169 -35.71 11.50 7.99
C GLU A 169 -35.64 12.77 8.84
N GLY A 170 -34.67 13.66 8.60
CA GLY A 170 -34.45 14.88 9.38
C GLY A 170 -34.09 14.64 10.85
N ARG A 171 -33.81 13.38 11.25
CA ARG A 171 -33.55 13.00 12.65
C ARG A 171 -32.09 13.26 13.01
N SER A 172 -31.86 14.22 13.90
CA SER A 172 -30.54 14.63 14.38
C SER A 172 -29.87 13.63 15.33
N ASN A 173 -29.56 12.40 14.88
CA ASN A 173 -28.73 11.50 15.68
C ASN A 173 -27.23 11.78 15.46
N ILE A 174 -26.84 13.00 15.82
CA ILE A 174 -25.45 13.46 15.77
C ILE A 174 -24.55 12.61 16.68
N GLU A 175 -25.11 12.01 17.74
CA GLU A 175 -24.37 11.14 18.64
C GLU A 175 -23.90 9.87 17.93
N THR A 176 -24.76 9.22 17.14
CA THR A 176 -24.34 8.08 16.30
C THR A 176 -23.26 8.46 15.29
N LEU A 177 -23.31 9.65 14.68
CA LEU A 177 -22.21 10.13 13.82
C LEU A 177 -20.89 10.34 14.60
N LYS A 178 -20.95 10.76 15.86
CA LYS A 178 -19.76 10.89 16.72
C LYS A 178 -19.20 9.52 17.10
N ASP A 179 -20.06 8.55 17.38
CA ASP A 179 -19.64 7.18 17.73
C ASP A 179 -18.93 6.53 16.53
N ILE A 180 -19.52 6.59 15.34
CA ILE A 180 -18.92 6.06 14.12
C ILE A 180 -17.59 6.78 13.82
N LYS A 181 -17.54 8.11 13.96
CA LYS A 181 -16.29 8.89 13.84
C LYS A 181 -15.22 8.41 14.82
N THR A 182 -15.59 8.18 16.07
CA THR A 182 -14.66 7.72 17.11
C THR A 182 -14.10 6.35 16.73
N TYR A 183 -14.96 5.43 16.31
CA TYR A 183 -14.54 4.11 15.85
C TYR A 183 -13.64 4.17 14.61
N HIS A 184 -13.99 4.98 13.60
CA HIS A 184 -13.17 5.19 12.40
C HIS A 184 -11.77 5.72 12.73
N ASN A 185 -11.67 6.65 13.70
CA ASN A 185 -10.38 7.15 14.19
C ASN A 185 -9.57 6.09 14.95
N GLU A 186 -10.22 5.20 15.71
CA GLU A 186 -9.53 4.08 16.36
C GLU A 186 -8.96 3.10 15.33
N ILE A 187 -9.72 2.78 14.30
CA ILE A 187 -9.24 1.97 13.17
C ILE A 187 -8.02 2.61 12.52
N LYS A 188 -8.07 3.93 12.25
CA LYS A 188 -6.92 4.67 11.72
C LYS A 188 -5.70 4.54 12.61
N LYS A 189 -5.84 4.70 13.93
CA LYS A 189 -4.72 4.53 14.89
C LYS A 189 -4.15 3.11 14.88
N ARG A 190 -5.00 2.10 14.77
CA ARG A 190 -4.57 0.70 14.64
C ARG A 190 -3.80 0.49 13.34
N GLN A 191 -4.25 1.11 12.25
CA GLN A 191 -3.57 1.06 10.95
C GLN A 191 -2.21 1.73 10.97
N GLU A 192 -2.10 2.92 11.57
CA GLU A 192 -0.81 3.59 11.77
C GLU A 192 0.15 2.75 12.63
N THR A 193 -0.36 2.15 13.71
CA THR A 193 0.43 1.25 14.57
C THR A 193 0.95 0.04 13.79
N PHE A 194 0.09 -0.59 12.98
CA PHE A 194 0.46 -1.72 12.13
C PHE A 194 1.49 -1.33 11.07
N PHE A 195 1.36 -0.15 10.45
CA PHE A 195 2.36 0.36 9.51
C PHE A 195 3.71 0.64 10.17
N ASN A 196 3.72 1.18 11.38
CA ASN A 196 4.95 1.40 12.16
C ASN A 196 5.63 0.06 12.48
N GLN A 197 4.86 -0.96 12.88
CA GLN A 197 5.36 -2.31 13.10
C GLN A 197 5.93 -2.92 11.80
N LYS A 198 5.25 -2.77 10.66
CA LYS A 198 5.76 -3.20 9.35
C LYS A 198 7.07 -2.51 8.99
N GLN A 199 7.19 -1.20 9.24
CA GLN A 199 8.43 -0.46 9.01
C GLN A 199 9.57 -0.94 9.92
N GLN A 200 9.27 -1.33 11.16
CA GLN A 200 10.25 -1.98 12.03
C GLN A 200 10.70 -3.33 11.45
N LYS A 201 9.76 -4.17 10.98
CA LYS A 201 10.09 -5.45 10.34
C LYS A 201 10.90 -5.30 9.05
N GLU A 202 10.67 -4.24 8.28
CA GLU A 202 11.51 -3.90 7.13
C GLU A 202 12.94 -3.56 7.53
N ARG A 203 13.12 -2.79 8.62
CA ARG A 203 14.44 -2.49 9.18
C ARG A 203 15.14 -3.76 9.66
N ASP A 204 14.43 -4.63 10.37
CA ASP A 204 14.95 -5.92 10.85
C ASP A 204 15.39 -6.81 9.67
N PHE A 205 14.58 -6.88 8.60
CA PHE A 205 14.94 -7.65 7.40
C PHE A 205 16.18 -7.08 6.69
N LYS A 206 16.26 -5.75 6.55
CA LYS A 206 17.46 -5.08 5.99
C LYS A 206 18.70 -5.36 6.85
N PHE A 207 18.56 -5.41 8.17
CA PHE A 207 19.64 -5.77 9.07
C PHE A 207 20.07 -7.22 8.89
N MET A 208 19.12 -8.16 8.80
CA MET A 208 19.40 -9.58 8.51
C MET A 208 20.19 -9.77 7.21
N CYS A 209 19.83 -9.07 6.13
CA CYS A 209 20.60 -9.10 4.88
C CYS A 209 22.03 -8.57 5.06
N LYS A 210 22.21 -7.46 5.78
CA LYS A 210 23.56 -6.92 6.07
C LYS A 210 24.42 -7.90 6.85
N VAL A 211 23.85 -8.56 7.87
CA VAL A 211 24.54 -9.60 8.65
C VAL A 211 24.91 -10.78 7.76
N GLY A 212 24.04 -11.19 6.84
CA GLY A 212 24.34 -12.24 5.86
C GLY A 212 25.54 -11.91 4.98
N VAL A 213 25.62 -10.68 4.45
CA VAL A 213 26.78 -10.23 3.66
C VAL A 213 28.05 -10.20 4.52
N LEU A 214 27.98 -9.68 5.74
CA LEU A 214 29.11 -9.64 6.67
C LEU A 214 29.63 -11.05 6.97
N PHE A 215 28.74 -12.02 7.14
CA PHE A 215 29.11 -13.41 7.38
C PHE A 215 29.89 -14.00 6.21
N ILE A 216 29.44 -13.80 4.97
CA ILE A 216 30.13 -14.30 3.77
C ILE A 216 31.51 -13.63 3.61
N ILE A 217 31.62 -12.33 3.87
CA ILE A 217 32.91 -11.61 3.84
C ILE A 217 33.86 -12.17 4.90
N THR A 218 33.40 -12.36 6.13
CA THR A 218 34.23 -12.93 7.21
C THR A 218 34.69 -14.34 6.85
N MET A 219 33.83 -15.19 6.28
CA MET A 219 34.25 -16.51 5.80
C MET A 219 35.31 -16.39 4.69
N THR A 220 35.11 -15.50 3.73
CA THR A 220 36.08 -15.27 2.64
C THR A 220 37.46 -14.90 3.18
N VAL A 221 37.52 -13.99 4.17
CA VAL A 221 38.77 -13.55 4.77
C VAL A 221 39.41 -14.66 5.60
N SER A 222 38.63 -15.39 6.40
CA SER A 222 39.12 -16.46 7.26
C SER A 222 39.75 -17.63 6.49
N PHE A 223 39.20 -17.97 5.32
CA PHE A 223 39.77 -19.01 4.44
C PHE A 223 40.91 -18.48 3.55
N GLY A 224 41.07 -17.16 3.43
CA GLY A 224 41.96 -16.53 2.47
C GLY A 224 41.33 -16.46 1.07
N PHE A 225 41.41 -15.28 0.44
CA PHE A 225 40.72 -14.97 -0.84
C PHE A 225 40.96 -16.00 -1.96
N LYS A 226 42.22 -16.40 -2.19
CA LYS A 226 42.56 -17.36 -3.25
C LYS A 226 41.95 -18.74 -2.99
N GLN A 227 42.07 -19.20 -1.75
CA GLN A 227 41.60 -20.52 -1.35
C GLN A 227 40.07 -20.59 -1.34
N PHE A 228 39.38 -19.51 -0.94
CA PHE A 228 37.93 -19.41 -1.05
C PHE A 228 37.45 -19.51 -2.51
N ILE A 229 38.12 -18.80 -3.43
CA ILE A 229 37.71 -18.79 -4.85
C ILE A 229 37.94 -20.17 -5.48
N GLU A 230 39.12 -20.75 -5.30
CA GLU A 230 39.50 -22.00 -5.96
C GLU A 230 38.79 -23.22 -5.36
N VAL A 231 38.64 -23.27 -4.03
CA VAL A 231 38.13 -24.47 -3.34
C VAL A 231 36.60 -24.42 -3.17
N TYR A 232 36.01 -23.23 -3.01
CA TYR A 232 34.58 -23.05 -2.76
C TYR A 232 33.85 -22.43 -3.95
N ALA A 233 34.22 -21.23 -4.40
CA ALA A 233 33.43 -20.47 -5.38
C ALA A 233 33.38 -21.09 -6.79
N HIS A 234 34.42 -21.81 -7.21
CA HIS A 234 34.47 -22.51 -8.50
C HIS A 234 34.24 -24.03 -8.41
N ASN A 235 33.86 -24.53 -7.23
CA ASN A 235 33.66 -25.95 -7.00
C ASN A 235 32.16 -26.30 -7.02
N PRO A 236 31.75 -27.41 -7.66
CA PRO A 236 30.35 -27.86 -7.67
C PRO A 236 29.68 -27.89 -6.29
N ILE A 237 30.41 -28.25 -5.23
CA ILE A 237 29.87 -28.28 -3.86
C ILE A 237 29.50 -26.87 -3.38
N GLY A 238 30.37 -25.89 -3.63
CA GLY A 238 30.11 -24.48 -3.28
C GLY A 238 28.98 -23.89 -4.13
N TRP A 239 28.83 -24.31 -5.38
CA TRP A 239 27.71 -23.91 -6.24
C TRP A 239 26.37 -24.39 -5.71
N VAL A 240 26.27 -25.67 -5.34
CA VAL A 240 25.04 -26.24 -4.77
C VAL A 240 24.68 -25.52 -3.46
N SER A 241 25.65 -25.36 -2.56
CA SER A 241 25.45 -24.67 -1.28
C SER A 241 24.98 -23.22 -1.47
N SER A 242 25.64 -22.47 -2.37
CA SER A 242 25.31 -21.07 -2.68
C SER A 242 23.94 -20.95 -3.34
N LEU A 243 23.59 -21.88 -4.25
CA LEU A 243 22.29 -21.91 -4.91
C LEU A 243 21.17 -22.18 -3.90
N THR A 244 21.35 -23.16 -3.00
CA THR A 244 20.39 -23.45 -1.93
C THR A 244 20.18 -22.23 -1.03
N TYR A 245 21.26 -21.56 -0.63
CA TYR A 245 21.19 -20.34 0.18
C TYR A 245 20.40 -19.22 -0.53
N LEU A 246 20.69 -18.98 -1.81
CA LEU A 246 19.99 -17.95 -2.60
C LEU A 246 18.51 -18.26 -2.79
N LEU A 247 18.15 -19.53 -3.02
CA LEU A 247 16.75 -19.95 -3.14
C LEU A 247 15.98 -19.72 -1.83
N LEU A 248 16.56 -20.08 -0.68
CA LEU A 248 15.96 -19.81 0.63
C LEU A 248 15.78 -18.30 0.85
N LEU A 249 16.81 -17.50 0.55
CA LEU A 249 16.75 -16.05 0.69
C LEU A 249 15.68 -15.43 -0.22
N ALA A 250 15.58 -15.88 -1.47
CA ALA A 250 14.56 -15.43 -2.41
C ALA A 250 13.15 -15.80 -1.94
N GLN A 251 12.94 -17.01 -1.42
CA GLN A 251 11.65 -17.45 -0.89
C GLN A 251 11.25 -16.68 0.36
N THR A 252 12.19 -16.45 1.29
CA THR A 252 11.96 -15.62 2.47
C THR A 252 11.62 -14.18 2.08
N TYR A 253 12.36 -13.61 1.12
CA TYR A 253 12.10 -12.26 0.62
C TYR A 253 10.74 -12.14 -0.07
N HIS A 254 10.38 -13.10 -0.93
CA HIS A 254 9.08 -13.12 -1.60
C HIS A 254 7.92 -13.21 -0.58
N THR A 255 8.07 -14.08 0.42
CA THR A 255 7.08 -14.23 1.48
C THR A 255 6.95 -12.96 2.31
N PHE A 256 8.08 -12.32 2.64
CA PHE A 256 8.12 -11.05 3.34
C PHE A 256 7.41 -9.96 2.53
N LEU A 257 7.72 -9.79 1.24
CA LEU A 257 7.07 -8.81 0.38
C LEU A 257 5.55 -9.05 0.26
N LYS A 258 5.14 -10.31 0.11
CA LYS A 258 3.71 -10.67 0.06
C LYS A 258 2.98 -10.25 1.34
N ARG A 259 3.55 -10.51 2.51
CA ARG A 259 2.99 -10.08 3.81
C ARG A 259 3.01 -8.57 3.99
N MET A 260 4.04 -7.90 3.46
CA MET A 260 4.13 -6.44 3.49
C MET A 260 3.05 -5.75 2.65
N GLY A 261 2.54 -6.39 1.61
CA GLY A 261 1.50 -5.85 0.72
C GLY A 261 0.07 -6.18 1.10
N ASP A 262 -0.12 -7.04 2.10
CA ASP A 262 -1.42 -7.32 2.70
C ASP A 262 -1.67 -6.24 3.76
N ASP A 263 -2.15 -5.07 3.32
CA ASP A 263 -2.43 -3.91 4.18
C ASP A 263 -3.90 -3.84 4.64
N SER A 264 -4.69 -4.83 4.27
CA SER A 264 -6.08 -4.97 4.68
C SER A 264 -6.17 -5.38 6.16
N ILE A 265 -6.19 -4.40 7.06
CA ILE A 265 -6.58 -4.62 8.46
C ILE A 265 -8.11 -4.78 8.56
N MET A 266 -8.82 -4.25 7.56
CA MET A 266 -10.29 -4.16 7.50
C MET A 266 -10.94 -5.33 6.76
N GLU A 267 -10.19 -6.06 5.94
CA GLU A 267 -10.72 -7.28 5.32
C GLU A 267 -10.60 -8.41 6.34
N VAL A 268 -11.70 -8.68 7.05
CA VAL A 268 -11.90 -9.98 7.67
C VAL A 268 -11.91 -10.98 6.53
N LYS A 269 -10.78 -11.65 6.29
CA LYS A 269 -10.75 -12.86 5.46
C LYS A 269 -11.53 -13.92 6.23
N ILE A 270 -12.83 -14.03 5.93
CA ILE A 270 -13.65 -15.19 6.27
C ILE A 270 -13.10 -16.39 5.49
#